data_AF-A0A953U711-F1
#
_entry.id   AF-A0A953U711-F1
#
_cell.length_a   1.000
_cell.length_b   1.000
_cell.length_c   1.000
_cell.angle_alpha   90.00
_cell.angle_beta   90.00
_cell.angle_gamma   90.00
#
_symmetry.space_group_name_H-M   'P 1'
#
loop_
_entity.id
_entity.type
_entity.pdbx_description
1 polymer ?
#
loop_
_entity_poly.entity_id
_entity_poly.type
_entity_poly.pdbx_seq_one_letter_code
_entity_poly.pdbx_strand_id
1 'polypeptide(L)'
;MSATFVQVDEAELARIQADPSLAEALFADQSLAPAADALLNLAGKMQDRVRAAGPQMLAATLARFDPQMRQQVEERLGRSMASLAAGQGGDDMLKLLQQHMAARRAAPASPAGGRTVLSLDKAWHGVHYLLCGEVEPGAVLLSQPVLGGLDLGDDDEGFSGYGPARYFTAAQVAELGQALSRPEVEAQAAARFDAAQMSQLKIYPGWRPSDAESVLDALRRLRDFYSDAAAKGRAIVTCLV
;
A
#
# COMPACT_ATOMS: atom_id res chain seq x y z
N MET A 1 0.36 11.11 4.28
CA MET A 1 1.46 10.15 4.25
C MET A 1 1.33 9.22 5.44
N SER A 2 1.21 7.95 5.14
CA SER A 2 1.05 6.83 6.05
C SER A 2 2.03 5.74 5.66
N ALA A 3 2.48 4.91 6.61
CA ALA A 3 3.30 3.74 6.28
C ALA A 3 2.48 2.46 6.34
N THR A 4 2.58 1.66 5.28
CA THR A 4 1.95 0.34 5.19
C THR A 4 3.02 -0.72 5.00
N PHE A 5 2.86 -1.84 5.70
CA PHE A 5 3.76 -2.98 5.73
C PHE A 5 2.98 -4.23 5.36
N VAL A 6 3.59 -5.07 4.54
CA VAL A 6 2.95 -6.25 3.96
C VAL A 6 3.88 -7.45 4.11
N GLN A 7 3.39 -8.52 4.73
CA GLN A 7 4.11 -9.79 4.72
C GLN A 7 3.93 -10.49 3.38
N VAL A 8 5.02 -10.96 2.80
CA VAL A 8 5.04 -11.75 1.56
C VAL A 8 5.91 -13.00 1.76
N ASP A 9 5.63 -14.10 1.06
CA ASP A 9 6.62 -15.19 0.99
C ASP A 9 7.76 -14.85 0.04
N GLU A 10 8.81 -15.67 0.10
CA GLU A 10 10.00 -15.55 -0.73
C GLU A 10 9.67 -15.62 -2.23
N ALA A 11 8.69 -16.44 -2.64
CA ALA A 11 8.31 -16.57 -4.04
C ALA A 11 7.60 -15.29 -4.54
N GLU A 12 6.72 -14.71 -3.74
CA GLU A 12 6.08 -13.43 -4.04
C GLU A 12 7.09 -12.28 -4.05
N LEU A 13 8.01 -12.21 -3.08
CA LEU A 13 9.08 -11.22 -3.08
C LEU A 13 9.93 -11.32 -4.36
N ALA A 14 10.37 -12.53 -4.74
CA ALA A 14 11.18 -12.74 -5.93
C ALA A 14 10.45 -12.30 -7.22
N ARG A 15 9.13 -12.50 -7.29
CA ARG A 15 8.32 -12.01 -8.41
C ARG A 15 8.26 -10.49 -8.46
N ILE A 16 8.12 -9.82 -7.32
CA ILE A 16 8.11 -8.35 -7.25
C ILE A 16 9.50 -7.78 -7.54
N GLN A 17 10.57 -8.46 -7.13
CA GLN A 17 11.94 -8.06 -7.50
C GLN A 17 12.18 -8.18 -9.01
N ALA A 18 11.60 -9.19 -9.67
CA ALA A 18 11.70 -9.36 -11.10
C ALA A 18 10.82 -8.36 -11.89
N ASP A 19 9.72 -7.91 -11.30
CA ASP A 19 8.80 -6.90 -11.85
C ASP A 19 8.30 -5.96 -10.73
N PRO A 20 9.04 -4.87 -10.45
CA PRO A 20 8.71 -3.93 -9.37
C PRO A 20 7.33 -3.27 -9.51
N SER A 21 6.76 -3.23 -10.72
CA SER A 21 5.42 -2.67 -10.94
C SER A 21 4.33 -3.46 -10.20
N LEU A 22 4.60 -4.72 -9.84
CA LEU A 22 3.69 -5.55 -9.05
C LEU A 22 3.56 -5.08 -7.59
N ALA A 23 4.49 -4.26 -7.09
CA ALA A 23 4.46 -3.79 -5.70
C ALA A 23 3.20 -2.95 -5.40
N GLU A 24 2.72 -2.15 -6.34
CA GLU A 24 1.53 -1.30 -6.16
C GLU A 24 0.30 -2.12 -5.72
N ALA A 25 0.13 -3.33 -6.28
CA ALA A 25 -0.98 -4.21 -5.97
C ALA A 25 -0.97 -4.72 -4.51
N LEU A 26 0.17 -4.68 -3.81
CA LEU A 26 0.25 -5.00 -2.39
C LEU A 26 -0.42 -3.93 -1.52
N PHE A 27 -0.43 -2.69 -2.00
CA PHE A 27 -0.87 -1.51 -1.25
C PHE A 27 -2.20 -0.94 -1.74
N ALA A 28 -2.70 -1.41 -2.88
CA ALA A 28 -4.05 -1.11 -3.34
C ALA A 28 -5.08 -1.55 -2.30
N ASP A 29 -5.98 -0.64 -1.94
CA ASP A 29 -6.91 -0.78 -0.81
C ASP A 29 -7.69 -2.12 -0.85
N GLN A 30 -7.45 -2.96 0.16
CA GLN A 30 -8.16 -4.24 0.33
C GLN A 30 -9.64 -4.05 0.72
N SER A 31 -10.09 -2.82 0.98
CA SER A 31 -11.50 -2.50 1.27
C SER A 31 -12.45 -2.85 0.11
N LEU A 32 -11.94 -3.00 -1.12
CA LEU A 32 -12.73 -3.36 -2.30
C LEU A 32 -12.71 -4.86 -2.64
N ALA A 33 -11.88 -5.69 -1.99
CA ALA A 33 -11.73 -7.10 -2.38
C ALA A 33 -12.98 -7.97 -2.08
N PRO A 34 -13.62 -7.91 -0.90
CA PRO A 34 -14.81 -8.72 -0.64
C PRO A 34 -16.03 -8.21 -1.41
N ALA A 35 -16.11 -6.90 -1.68
CA ALA A 35 -17.16 -6.31 -2.49
C ALA A 35 -16.99 -6.70 -3.98
N ALA A 36 -15.75 -6.79 -4.47
CA ALA A 36 -15.46 -7.27 -5.81
C ALA A 36 -15.83 -8.75 -5.95
N ASP A 37 -15.43 -9.62 -5.01
CA ASP A 37 -15.77 -11.06 -5.04
C ASP A 37 -17.28 -11.32 -4.90
N ALA A 38 -17.99 -10.50 -4.11
CA ALA A 38 -19.45 -10.53 -4.02
C ALA A 38 -20.14 -10.03 -5.30
N LEU A 39 -19.57 -9.03 -5.99
CA LEU A 39 -20.03 -8.59 -7.31
C LEU A 39 -19.75 -9.63 -8.41
N LEU A 40 -18.61 -10.32 -8.33
CA LEU A 40 -18.10 -11.30 -9.29
C LEU A 40 -19.00 -12.54 -9.41
N ASN A 41 -19.74 -12.89 -8.36
CA ASN A 41 -20.71 -14.00 -8.36
C ASN A 41 -22.04 -13.70 -9.09
N LEU A 42 -22.23 -12.49 -9.65
CA LEU A 42 -23.45 -12.06 -10.34
C LEU A 42 -23.30 -12.00 -11.88
N ALA A 43 -22.54 -12.92 -12.48
CA ALA A 43 -21.96 -12.75 -13.82
C ALA A 43 -22.95 -12.75 -15.02
N GLY A 44 -24.09 -13.44 -14.97
CA GLY A 44 -24.97 -13.52 -16.15
C GLY A 44 -25.75 -12.22 -16.44
N LYS A 45 -26.33 -11.61 -15.41
CA LYS A 45 -27.22 -10.45 -15.55
C LYS A 45 -26.48 -9.12 -15.64
N MET A 46 -25.22 -9.07 -15.22
CA MET A 46 -24.42 -7.84 -15.27
C MET A 46 -23.75 -7.59 -16.63
N GLN A 47 -23.37 -8.61 -17.39
CA GLN A 47 -22.72 -8.41 -18.70
C GLN A 47 -23.65 -7.68 -19.68
N ASP A 48 -24.91 -8.11 -19.76
CA ASP A 48 -25.93 -7.45 -20.57
C ASP A 48 -26.18 -6.02 -20.10
N ARG A 49 -26.14 -5.78 -18.79
CA ARG A 49 -26.31 -4.45 -18.20
C ARG A 49 -25.11 -3.53 -18.46
N VAL A 50 -23.89 -4.04 -18.41
CA VAL A 50 -22.66 -3.30 -18.73
C VAL A 50 -22.63 -2.95 -20.21
N ARG A 51 -22.99 -3.90 -21.08
CA ARG A 51 -23.11 -3.67 -22.53
C ARG A 51 -24.20 -2.64 -22.85
N ALA A 52 -25.38 -2.74 -22.23
CA ALA A 52 -26.52 -1.90 -22.56
C ALA A 52 -26.50 -0.50 -21.90
N ALA A 53 -26.11 -0.41 -20.63
CA ALA A 53 -26.23 0.82 -19.84
C ALA A 53 -24.89 1.41 -19.39
N GLY A 54 -23.79 0.65 -19.52
CA GLY A 54 -22.49 1.07 -19.04
C GLY A 54 -21.94 2.34 -19.68
N PRO A 55 -21.98 2.51 -21.01
CA PRO A 55 -21.51 3.74 -21.66
C PRO A 55 -22.28 4.99 -21.20
N GLN A 56 -23.59 4.85 -20.95
CA GLN A 56 -24.43 5.95 -20.48
C GLN A 56 -24.12 6.32 -19.03
N MET A 57 -23.84 5.33 -18.17
CA MET A 57 -23.41 5.60 -16.79
C MET A 57 -22.03 6.27 -16.74
N LEU A 58 -21.11 5.85 -17.61
CA LEU A 58 -19.79 6.48 -17.75
C LEU A 58 -19.95 7.93 -18.22
N ALA A 59 -20.77 8.18 -19.25
CA ALA A 59 -21.09 9.52 -19.72
C ALA A 59 -21.73 10.39 -18.63
N ALA A 60 -22.68 9.86 -17.86
CA ALA A 60 -23.31 10.58 -16.76
C ALA A 60 -22.33 10.95 -15.63
N THR A 61 -21.33 10.11 -15.40
CA THR A 61 -20.27 10.36 -14.41
C THR A 61 -19.31 11.44 -14.91
N LEU A 62 -18.81 11.29 -16.14
CA LEU A 62 -17.89 12.24 -16.77
C LEU A 62 -18.53 13.62 -17.03
N ALA A 63 -19.87 13.68 -17.17
CA ALA A 63 -20.60 14.93 -17.29
C ALA A 63 -20.49 15.83 -16.04
N ARG A 64 -20.10 15.25 -14.88
CA ARG A 64 -19.88 15.98 -13.63
C ARG A 64 -18.51 16.66 -13.57
N PHE A 65 -17.59 16.32 -14.47
CA PHE A 65 -16.27 16.92 -14.51
C PHE A 65 -16.31 18.29 -15.19
N ASP A 66 -15.29 19.12 -14.92
CA ASP A 66 -15.13 20.38 -15.62
C ASP A 66 -14.88 20.15 -17.14
N PRO A 67 -15.13 21.15 -18.00
CA PRO A 67 -15.04 20.98 -19.45
C PRO A 67 -13.64 20.58 -19.95
N GLN A 68 -12.58 21.03 -19.28
CA GLN A 68 -11.20 20.75 -19.68
C GLN A 68 -10.85 19.29 -19.37
N MET A 69 -11.21 18.82 -18.18
CA MET A 69 -11.05 17.42 -17.78
C MET A 69 -11.87 16.49 -18.67
N ARG A 70 -13.09 16.89 -19.07
CA ARG A 70 -13.91 16.14 -20.04
C ARG A 70 -13.21 15.95 -21.38
N GLN A 71 -12.66 17.04 -21.94
CA GLN A 71 -11.97 16.98 -23.22
C GLN A 71 -10.71 16.11 -23.15
N GLN A 72 -9.93 16.21 -22.08
CA GLN A 72 -8.77 15.35 -21.86
C GLN A 72 -9.15 13.87 -21.75
N VAL A 73 -10.27 13.57 -21.08
CA VAL A 73 -10.76 12.20 -20.97
C VAL A 73 -11.27 11.68 -22.32
N GLU A 74 -11.97 12.48 -23.12
CA GLU A 74 -12.39 12.11 -24.48
C GLU A 74 -11.19 11.80 -25.40
N GLU A 75 -10.14 12.62 -25.36
CA GLU A 75 -8.91 12.42 -26.11
C GLU A 75 -8.21 11.11 -25.70
N ARG A 76 -8.13 10.82 -24.39
CA ARG A 76 -7.53 9.58 -23.87
C ARG A 76 -8.36 8.35 -24.16
N LEU A 77 -9.69 8.46 -24.16
CA LEU A 77 -10.61 7.37 -24.48
C LEU A 77 -10.77 7.14 -25.99
N GLY A 78 -10.34 8.10 -26.82
CA GLY A 78 -10.55 8.07 -28.27
C GLY A 78 -12.04 8.08 -28.66
N ARG A 79 -12.92 8.54 -27.75
CA ARG A 79 -14.37 8.54 -27.92
C ARG A 79 -14.99 9.78 -27.30
N SER A 80 -15.98 10.33 -27.99
CA SER A 80 -16.73 11.47 -27.46
C SER A 80 -17.76 11.05 -26.42
N MET A 81 -18.06 11.96 -25.51
CA MET A 81 -19.13 11.85 -24.53
C MET A 81 -20.50 11.67 -25.18
N ALA A 82 -20.72 12.28 -26.34
CA ALA A 82 -21.95 12.10 -27.11
C ALA A 82 -22.11 10.64 -27.59
N SER A 83 -21.02 10.00 -28.02
CA SER A 83 -21.01 8.59 -28.41
C SER A 83 -21.31 7.66 -27.22
N LEU A 84 -20.71 7.95 -26.06
CA LEU A 84 -20.96 7.20 -24.81
C LEU A 84 -22.41 7.39 -24.30
N ALA A 85 -22.93 8.62 -24.33
CA ALA A 85 -24.31 8.91 -23.96
C ALA A 85 -25.34 8.25 -24.89
N ALA A 86 -24.98 8.04 -26.16
CA ALA A 86 -25.78 7.27 -27.11
C ALA A 86 -25.68 5.74 -26.89
N GLY A 87 -24.96 5.28 -25.87
CA GLY A 87 -24.83 3.85 -25.52
C GLY A 87 -23.74 3.12 -26.31
N GLN A 88 -22.89 3.82 -27.06
CA GLN A 88 -21.85 3.18 -27.88
C GLN A 88 -20.62 2.83 -27.04
N GLY A 89 -19.98 1.69 -27.35
CA GLY A 89 -18.77 1.23 -26.67
C GLY A 89 -18.97 0.26 -25.50
N GLY A 90 -20.20 -0.23 -25.31
CA GLY A 90 -20.50 -1.25 -24.29
C GLY A 90 -19.68 -2.54 -24.47
N ASP A 91 -19.45 -2.97 -25.71
CA ASP A 91 -18.64 -4.15 -26.03
C ASP A 91 -17.15 -3.96 -25.75
N ASP A 92 -16.60 -2.81 -26.09
CA ASP A 92 -15.19 -2.50 -25.84
C ASP A 92 -14.92 -2.37 -24.34
N MET A 93 -15.86 -1.78 -23.60
CA MET A 93 -15.79 -1.71 -22.15
C MET A 93 -15.91 -3.10 -21.50
N LEU A 94 -16.82 -3.94 -22.00
CA LEU A 94 -16.92 -5.33 -21.56
C LEU A 94 -15.62 -6.10 -21.84
N LYS A 95 -15.01 -5.90 -23.01
CA LYS A 95 -13.74 -6.52 -23.40
C LYS A 95 -12.59 -6.07 -22.50
N LEU A 96 -12.49 -4.78 -22.19
CA LEU A 96 -11.48 -4.25 -21.25
C LEU A 96 -11.66 -4.83 -19.85
N LEU A 97 -12.90 -4.90 -19.35
CA LEU A 97 -13.19 -5.54 -18.05
C LEU A 97 -12.83 -7.02 -18.07
N GLN A 98 -13.14 -7.75 -19.16
CA GLN A 98 -12.77 -9.14 -19.33
C GLN A 98 -11.25 -9.35 -19.41
N GLN A 99 -10.51 -8.46 -20.09
CA GLN A 99 -9.05 -8.51 -20.16
C GLN A 99 -8.42 -8.24 -18.79
N HIS A 100 -8.91 -7.26 -18.05
CA HIS A 100 -8.44 -6.98 -16.69
C HIS A 100 -8.74 -8.14 -15.74
N MET A 101 -9.92 -8.77 -15.85
CA MET A 101 -10.26 -9.98 -15.10
C MET A 101 -9.41 -11.18 -15.50
N ALA A 102 -9.14 -11.38 -16.79
CA ALA A 102 -8.28 -12.46 -17.27
C ALA A 102 -6.84 -12.28 -16.76
N ALA A 103 -6.33 -11.05 -16.72
CA ALA A 103 -5.03 -10.75 -16.11
C ALA A 103 -5.01 -11.07 -14.61
N ARG A 104 -6.08 -10.72 -13.85
CA ARG A 104 -6.21 -11.09 -12.42
C ARG A 104 -6.39 -12.59 -12.18
N ARG A 105 -7.01 -13.31 -13.12
CA ARG A 105 -7.27 -14.75 -13.03
C ARG A 105 -6.10 -15.60 -13.52
N ALA A 106 -5.26 -15.05 -14.40
CA ALA A 106 -3.99 -15.63 -14.86
C ALA A 106 -2.85 -15.35 -13.87
N ALA A 107 -2.97 -14.33 -13.03
CA ALA A 107 -2.16 -14.23 -11.82
C ALA A 107 -2.47 -15.47 -10.95
N PRO A 108 -1.45 -16.23 -10.49
CA PRO A 108 -1.71 -17.36 -9.61
C PRO A 108 -2.44 -16.85 -8.38
N ALA A 109 -3.52 -17.54 -8.01
CA ALA A 109 -4.26 -17.26 -6.80
C ALA A 109 -3.26 -17.17 -5.63
N SER A 110 -3.20 -16.00 -4.99
CA SER A 110 -2.54 -15.90 -3.69
C SER A 110 -3.12 -17.00 -2.80
N PRO A 111 -2.27 -17.76 -2.08
CA PRO A 111 -2.76 -18.86 -1.24
C PRO A 111 -3.84 -18.32 -0.30
N ALA A 112 -4.89 -19.11 -0.10
CA ALA A 112 -6.17 -18.74 0.49
C ALA A 112 -6.15 -18.34 2.00
N GLY A 113 -5.10 -17.67 2.46
CA GLY A 113 -5.06 -16.92 3.71
C GLY A 113 -4.90 -15.44 3.39
N GLY A 114 -5.76 -14.57 3.93
CA GLY A 114 -5.65 -13.13 3.74
C GLY A 114 -4.24 -12.62 4.04
N ARG A 115 -3.75 -11.70 3.21
CA ARG A 115 -2.42 -11.09 3.36
C ARG A 115 -2.34 -10.33 4.69
N THR A 116 -1.30 -10.61 5.48
CA THR A 116 -1.08 -9.90 6.76
C THR A 116 -0.50 -8.52 6.47
N VAL A 117 -1.24 -7.48 6.87
CA VAL A 117 -0.92 -6.08 6.61
C VAL A 117 -0.95 -5.29 7.92
N LEU A 118 0.01 -4.38 8.08
CA LEU A 118 0.05 -3.41 9.15
C LEU A 118 0.09 -2.01 8.55
N SER A 119 -0.77 -1.11 9.00
CA SER A 119 -0.61 0.33 8.79
C SER A 119 -0.25 1.00 10.11
N LEU A 120 0.79 1.82 10.09
CA LEU A 120 1.13 2.73 11.20
C LEU A 120 0.42 4.08 11.07
N ASP A 121 -0.45 4.26 10.07
CA ASP A 121 -1.02 5.55 9.68
C ASP A 121 0.08 6.63 9.73
N LYS A 122 -0.13 7.75 10.42
CA LYS A 122 0.82 8.87 10.49
C LYS A 122 1.93 8.69 11.53
N ALA A 123 1.94 7.60 12.30
CA ALA A 123 2.89 7.42 13.41
C ALA A 123 4.28 6.95 12.95
N TRP A 124 4.45 6.59 11.67
CA TRP A 124 5.67 5.96 11.14
C TRP A 124 6.96 6.70 11.47
N HIS A 125 7.01 8.02 11.26
CA HIS A 125 8.23 8.80 11.51
C HIS A 125 8.52 8.91 13.01
N GLY A 126 7.48 8.99 13.83
CA GLY A 126 7.62 8.93 15.29
C GLY A 126 8.19 7.60 15.74
N VAL A 127 7.66 6.48 15.25
CA VAL A 127 8.18 5.14 15.58
C VAL A 127 9.65 5.01 15.17
N HIS A 128 10.01 5.45 13.96
CA HIS A 128 11.41 5.50 13.50
C HIS A 128 12.31 6.28 14.47
N TYR A 129 11.92 7.51 14.80
CA TYR A 129 12.67 8.36 15.71
C TYR A 129 12.78 7.75 17.12
N LEU A 130 11.71 7.16 17.66
CA LEU A 130 11.79 6.53 18.99
C LEU A 130 12.70 5.30 19.02
N LEU A 131 12.81 4.56 17.91
CA LEU A 131 13.68 3.40 17.83
C LEU A 131 15.17 3.77 17.82
N CYS A 132 15.55 4.86 17.14
CA CYS A 132 16.97 5.16 16.89
C CYS A 132 17.43 6.56 17.31
N GLY A 133 16.52 7.52 17.50
CA GLY A 133 16.83 8.91 17.82
C GLY A 133 17.19 9.77 16.61
N GLU A 134 17.11 9.23 15.39
CA GLU A 134 17.52 9.89 14.15
C GLU A 134 16.31 10.21 13.26
N VAL A 135 16.45 11.23 12.40
CA VAL A 135 15.42 11.62 11.43
C VAL A 135 15.34 10.60 10.28
N GLU A 136 16.50 10.11 9.82
CA GLU A 136 16.63 9.20 8.69
C GLU A 136 17.26 7.87 9.12
N PRO A 137 17.06 6.78 8.37
CA PRO A 137 17.74 5.51 8.64
C PRO A 137 19.26 5.64 8.49
N GLY A 138 19.99 5.06 9.43
CA GLY A 138 21.45 4.93 9.39
C GLY A 138 21.91 3.47 9.41
N ALA A 139 23.18 3.23 9.75
CA ALA A 139 23.74 1.87 9.79
C ALA A 139 23.25 1.02 10.99
N VAL A 140 22.56 1.62 11.96
CA VAL A 140 22.06 0.92 13.15
C VAL A 140 20.84 0.07 12.80
N LEU A 141 20.82 -1.19 13.22
CA LEU A 141 19.73 -2.10 12.88
C LEU A 141 18.34 -1.58 13.27
N LEU A 142 18.21 -0.96 14.45
CA LEU A 142 16.94 -0.37 14.91
C LEU A 142 16.50 0.89 14.16
N SER A 143 17.34 1.49 13.32
CA SER A 143 16.91 2.60 12.44
C SER A 143 16.28 2.11 11.13
N GLN A 144 16.27 0.80 10.88
CA GLN A 144 15.80 0.21 9.62
C GLN A 144 14.30 -0.11 9.55
N PRO A 145 13.60 -0.56 10.63
CA PRO A 145 12.28 -1.20 10.50
C PRO A 145 11.17 -0.43 9.79
N VAL A 146 11.25 0.91 9.70
CA VAL A 146 10.24 1.77 9.10
C VAL A 146 10.68 2.30 7.74
N LEU A 147 11.85 2.93 7.70
CA LEU A 147 12.35 3.67 6.54
C LEU A 147 13.57 3.01 5.90
N GLY A 148 14.06 1.89 6.40
CA GLY A 148 15.24 1.23 5.85
C GLY A 148 14.91 0.21 4.77
N GLY A 149 15.81 -0.76 4.64
CA GLY A 149 15.67 -1.85 3.68
C GLY A 149 16.24 -1.50 2.30
N LEU A 150 15.86 -2.29 1.32
CA LEU A 150 16.29 -2.11 -0.07
C LEU A 150 15.13 -1.59 -0.91
N ASP A 151 15.40 -0.66 -1.79
CA ASP A 151 14.40 -0.11 -2.70
C ASP A 151 13.97 -1.18 -3.72
N LEU A 152 12.68 -1.21 -4.05
CA LEU A 152 12.12 -2.04 -5.12
C LEU A 152 12.08 -1.24 -6.42
N GLY A 153 12.89 -1.67 -7.37
CA GLY A 153 13.02 -1.02 -8.68
C GLY A 153 13.91 0.22 -8.64
N ASP A 154 14.01 0.87 -9.79
CA ASP A 154 14.90 2.03 -10.03
C ASP A 154 14.11 3.35 -10.13
N ASP A 155 12.83 3.35 -9.78
CA ASP A 155 11.97 4.54 -9.77
C ASP A 155 12.07 5.25 -8.42
N ASP A 156 12.85 6.34 -8.38
CA ASP A 156 13.11 7.15 -7.20
C ASP A 156 11.82 7.79 -6.62
N GLU A 157 10.80 8.05 -7.44
CA GLU A 157 9.54 8.63 -6.94
C GLU A 157 8.58 7.56 -6.42
N GLY A 158 8.61 6.38 -7.05
CA GLY A 158 7.69 5.28 -6.77
C GLY A 158 6.23 5.60 -7.11
N PHE A 159 5.36 4.59 -7.07
CA PHE A 159 3.94 4.75 -7.40
C PHE A 159 3.16 5.64 -6.41
N SER A 160 3.67 5.82 -5.19
CA SER A 160 3.00 6.61 -4.15
C SER A 160 3.37 8.09 -4.16
N GLY A 161 4.43 8.47 -4.88
CA GLY A 161 5.00 9.82 -4.85
C GLY A 161 5.77 10.16 -3.57
N TYR A 162 6.08 9.17 -2.72
CA TYR A 162 6.86 9.33 -1.48
C TYR A 162 8.08 8.41 -1.43
N GLY A 163 8.58 8.01 -2.60
CA GLY A 163 9.69 7.09 -2.77
C GLY A 163 9.23 5.68 -3.16
N PRO A 164 10.17 4.84 -3.60
CA PRO A 164 9.90 3.45 -3.96
C PRO A 164 9.40 2.66 -2.74
N ALA A 165 8.63 1.60 -3.02
CA ALA A 165 8.42 0.57 -2.01
C ALA A 165 9.78 -0.05 -1.62
N ARG A 166 9.92 -0.43 -0.36
CA ARG A 166 11.16 -0.99 0.19
C ARG A 166 10.89 -2.39 0.69
N TYR A 167 11.92 -3.24 0.77
CA TYR A 167 11.76 -4.60 1.27
C TYR A 167 12.87 -5.04 2.22
N PHE A 168 12.50 -6.03 3.03
CA PHE A 168 13.40 -6.85 3.82
C PHE A 168 13.19 -8.32 3.46
N THR A 169 14.29 -9.02 3.22
CA THR A 169 14.27 -10.49 3.06
C THR A 169 13.84 -11.16 4.36
N ALA A 170 13.36 -12.42 4.29
CA ALA A 170 12.97 -13.17 5.48
C ALA A 170 14.09 -13.27 6.53
N ALA A 171 15.35 -13.36 6.10
CA ALA A 171 16.51 -13.35 6.99
C ALA A 171 16.66 -12.00 7.72
N GLN A 172 16.58 -10.88 7.01
CA GLN A 172 16.63 -9.54 7.61
C GLN A 172 15.44 -9.30 8.54
N VAL A 173 14.24 -9.76 8.18
CA VAL A 173 13.05 -9.70 9.04
C VAL A 173 13.27 -10.47 10.34
N ALA A 174 13.94 -11.64 10.30
CA ALA A 174 14.27 -12.39 11.51
C ALA A 174 15.24 -11.62 12.42
N GLU A 175 16.27 -10.99 11.86
CA GLU A 175 17.21 -10.14 12.62
C GLU A 175 16.50 -8.92 13.24
N LEU A 176 15.67 -8.23 12.46
CA LEU A 176 14.89 -7.07 12.91
C LEU A 176 13.87 -7.45 13.97
N GLY A 177 13.17 -8.58 13.80
CA GLY A 177 12.22 -9.10 14.78
C GLY A 177 12.91 -9.40 16.11
N GLN A 178 14.07 -10.06 16.10
CA GLN A 178 14.86 -10.28 17.31
C GLN A 178 15.31 -8.98 17.96
N ALA A 179 15.76 -8.00 17.18
CA ALA A 179 16.20 -6.71 17.69
C ALA A 179 15.04 -5.94 18.35
N LEU A 180 13.87 -5.88 17.70
CA LEU A 180 12.67 -5.20 18.19
C LEU A 180 12.08 -5.86 19.45
N SER A 181 12.22 -7.18 19.59
CA SER A 181 11.72 -7.94 20.75
C SER A 181 12.61 -7.88 21.99
N ARG A 182 13.76 -7.18 21.95
CA ARG A 182 14.61 -7.02 23.13
C ARG A 182 13.89 -6.23 24.23
N PRO A 183 13.97 -6.67 25.50
CA PRO A 183 13.15 -6.10 26.58
C PRO A 183 13.41 -4.62 26.84
N GLU A 184 14.61 -4.12 26.53
CA GLU A 184 14.99 -2.72 26.73
C GLU A 184 14.47 -1.77 25.65
N VAL A 185 14.06 -2.26 24.48
CA VAL A 185 13.75 -1.41 23.31
C VAL A 185 12.57 -0.50 23.57
N GLU A 186 11.49 -1.02 24.14
CA GLU A 186 10.29 -0.24 24.42
C GLU A 186 10.57 0.84 25.48
N ALA A 187 11.32 0.50 26.53
CA ALA A 187 11.69 1.45 27.58
C ALA A 187 12.60 2.56 27.05
N GLN A 188 13.57 2.23 26.19
CA GLN A 188 14.43 3.22 25.53
C GLN A 188 13.63 4.10 24.57
N ALA A 189 12.71 3.53 23.80
CA ALA A 189 11.83 4.27 22.91
C ALA A 189 10.94 5.26 23.69
N ALA A 190 10.34 4.82 24.81
CA ALA A 190 9.56 5.69 25.67
C ALA A 190 10.40 6.84 26.25
N ALA A 191 11.64 6.57 26.66
CA ALA A 191 12.56 7.58 27.17
C ALA A 191 12.99 8.62 26.12
N ARG A 192 12.93 8.28 24.82
CA ARG A 192 13.23 9.21 23.71
C ARG A 192 12.06 10.11 23.33
N PHE A 193 10.85 9.86 23.83
CA PHE A 193 9.69 10.66 23.46
C PHE A 193 9.81 12.07 24.08
N ASP A 194 9.98 13.06 23.20
CA ASP A 194 9.91 14.48 23.53
C ASP A 194 9.22 15.19 22.37
N ALA A 195 7.94 15.53 22.58
CA ALA A 195 7.12 16.17 21.55
C ALA A 195 7.70 17.50 21.05
N ALA A 196 8.36 18.28 21.92
CA ALA A 196 8.97 19.54 21.56
C ALA A 196 10.21 19.32 20.69
N GLN A 197 11.09 18.41 21.10
CA GLN A 197 12.28 18.04 20.32
C GLN A 197 11.89 17.43 18.96
N MET A 198 10.95 16.49 18.94
CA MET A 198 10.45 15.88 17.70
C MET A 198 9.86 16.93 16.75
N SER A 199 9.15 17.93 17.27
CA SER A 199 8.63 19.03 16.45
C SER A 199 9.74 19.93 15.91
N GLN A 200 10.78 20.21 16.70
CA GLN A 200 11.96 20.98 16.25
C GLN A 200 12.72 20.25 15.14
N LEU A 201 12.84 18.92 15.26
CA LEU A 201 13.45 18.04 14.25
C LEU A 201 12.53 17.78 13.05
N LYS A 202 11.32 18.34 13.03
CA LYS A 202 10.32 18.16 11.97
C LYS A 202 9.92 16.70 11.75
N ILE A 203 9.93 15.90 12.82
CA ILE A 203 9.40 14.53 12.78
C ILE A 203 7.89 14.61 12.49
N TYR A 204 7.47 14.01 11.38
CA TYR A 204 6.07 13.95 10.95
C TYR A 204 5.20 13.22 12.01
N PRO A 205 3.94 13.61 12.25
CA PRO A 205 3.19 14.71 11.61
C PRO A 205 3.29 16.05 12.35
N GLY A 206 4.02 16.11 13.46
CA GLY A 206 3.91 17.15 14.48
C GLY A 206 3.26 16.56 15.73
N TRP A 207 3.97 16.64 16.86
CA TRP A 207 3.71 15.82 18.04
C TRP A 207 3.24 16.66 19.22
N ARG A 208 2.30 16.12 19.99
CA ARG A 208 1.83 16.68 21.26
C ARG A 208 2.25 15.76 22.41
N PRO A 209 2.43 16.28 23.64
CA PRO A 209 2.69 15.43 24.80
C PRO A 209 1.66 14.32 25.03
N SER A 210 0.41 14.52 24.60
CA SER A 210 -0.67 13.53 24.67
C SER A 210 -0.49 12.33 23.75
N ASP A 211 0.41 12.41 22.76
CA ASP A 211 0.58 11.40 21.72
C ASP A 211 1.59 10.31 22.10
N ALA A 212 2.20 10.41 23.30
CA ALA A 212 3.24 9.49 23.76
C ALA A 212 2.79 8.02 23.76
N GLU A 213 1.59 7.75 24.25
CA GLU A 213 1.10 6.37 24.31
C GLU A 213 0.76 5.84 22.91
N SER A 214 0.11 6.65 22.06
CA SER A 214 -0.31 6.20 20.73
C SER A 214 0.87 5.86 19.81
N VAL A 215 2.00 6.57 19.91
CA VAL A 215 3.22 6.22 19.16
C VAL A 215 3.92 4.98 19.73
N LEU A 216 3.85 4.76 21.05
CA LEU A 216 4.38 3.54 21.66
C LEU A 216 3.52 2.32 21.31
N ASP A 217 2.19 2.46 21.26
CA ASP A 217 1.30 1.42 20.72
C ASP A 217 1.64 1.08 19.26
N ALA A 218 1.88 2.09 18.42
CA ALA A 218 2.31 1.89 17.05
C ALA A 218 3.65 1.11 16.97
N LEU A 219 4.60 1.39 17.87
CA LEU A 219 5.86 0.63 17.97
C LEU A 219 5.59 -0.83 18.38
N ARG A 220 4.75 -1.09 19.38
CA ARG A 220 4.40 -2.46 19.80
C ARG A 220 3.76 -3.25 18.65
N ARG A 221 2.83 -2.63 17.91
CA ARG A 221 2.22 -3.23 16.73
C ARG A 221 3.24 -3.55 15.64
N LEU A 222 4.23 -2.67 15.43
CA LEU A 222 5.34 -2.94 14.50
C LEU A 222 6.20 -4.13 14.97
N ARG A 223 6.59 -4.15 16.25
CA ARG A 223 7.35 -5.27 16.86
C ARG A 223 6.60 -6.58 16.65
N ASP A 224 5.31 -6.62 16.98
CA ASP A 224 4.51 -7.84 16.90
C ASP A 224 4.36 -8.30 15.44
N PHE A 225 4.25 -7.36 14.49
CA PHE A 225 4.22 -7.67 13.06
C PHE A 225 5.54 -8.27 12.54
N TYR A 226 6.69 -7.71 12.95
CA TYR A 226 7.99 -8.28 12.62
C TYR A 226 8.22 -9.64 13.28
N SER A 227 7.79 -9.81 14.53
CA SER A 227 7.87 -11.10 15.24
C SER A 227 7.03 -12.18 14.56
N ASP A 228 5.82 -11.85 14.13
CA ASP A 228 4.94 -12.76 13.39
C ASP A 228 5.52 -13.13 12.03
N ALA A 229 6.03 -12.15 11.28
CA ALA A 229 6.68 -12.37 10.00
C ALA A 229 7.93 -13.28 10.14
N ALA A 230 8.77 -13.02 11.14
CA ALA A 230 9.95 -13.83 11.44
C ALA A 230 9.58 -15.28 11.79
N ALA A 231 8.56 -15.49 12.63
CA ALA A 231 8.10 -16.83 12.99
C ALA A 231 7.57 -17.63 11.80
N LYS A 232 7.05 -16.93 10.78
CA LYS A 232 6.52 -17.53 9.54
C LYS A 232 7.53 -17.60 8.40
N GLY A 233 8.76 -17.12 8.59
CA GLY A 233 9.77 -17.02 7.53
C GLY A 233 9.33 -16.10 6.37
N ARG A 234 8.59 -15.03 6.67
CA ARG A 234 8.07 -14.08 5.69
C ARG A 234 9.04 -12.90 5.49
N ALA A 235 9.09 -12.40 4.27
CA ALA A 235 9.65 -11.10 3.95
C ALA A 235 8.63 -10.00 4.25
N ILE A 236 9.09 -8.75 4.34
CA ILE A 236 8.23 -7.57 4.50
C ILE A 236 8.50 -6.59 3.37
N VAL A 237 7.42 -6.10 2.76
CA VAL A 237 7.44 -4.96 1.83
C VAL A 237 6.74 -3.78 2.47
N THR A 238 7.34 -2.60 2.39
CA THR A 238 6.88 -1.37 3.02
C THR A 238 6.73 -0.27 1.99
N CYS A 239 5.70 0.55 2.11
CA CYS A 239 5.54 1.75 1.28
C CYS A 239 4.95 2.90 2.10
N LEU A 240 5.42 4.12 1.81
CA LEU A 240 4.79 5.35 2.28
C LEU A 240 3.74 5.78 1.26
N VAL A 241 2.48 5.95 1.68
CA VAL A 241 1.32 6.30 0.83
C VAL A 241 0.51 7.47 1.36
#